data_AF-A0A1J3CEZ5-F1
#
_entry.id   AF-A0A1J3CEZ5-F1
#
_cell.length_a   1.000
_cell.length_b   1.000
_cell.length_c   1.000
_cell.angle_alpha   90.00
_cell.angle_beta   90.00
_cell.angle_gamma   90.00
#
_symmetry.space_group_name_H-M   'P 1'
#
loop_
_entity.id
_entity.type
_entity.pdbx_description
1 polymer ?
#
loop_
_entity_poly.entity_id
_entity_poly.type
_entity_poly.pdbx_seq_one_letter_code
_entity_poly.pdbx_strand_id
1 'polypeptide(L)'
;CQSEGRIGTRRDWILKDCATGEVIGRATSKWVMMNQDTRRLQRFTDEVRDEYMVFCPREPRLAFPEENNSSLKKIPKLEDPAQYSMLGLKPRRADLDMNQHVNNVTYIGWVLESIPQ
;
A
#
# COMPACT_ATOMS: atom_id res chain seq x y z
N CYS A 1 -3.44 -10.97 5.13
CA CYS A 1 -3.67 -9.72 5.88
C CYS A 1 -3.50 -10.05 7.36
N GLN A 2 -3.03 -9.14 8.20
CA GLN A 2 -2.80 -9.38 9.62
C GLN A 2 -2.88 -8.05 10.38
N SER A 3 -3.17 -8.08 11.68
CA SER A 3 -3.22 -6.88 12.51
C SER A 3 -1.85 -6.19 12.57
N GLU A 4 -1.81 -4.86 12.50
CA GLU A 4 -0.56 -4.09 12.64
C GLU A 4 -0.78 -2.81 13.46
N GLY A 5 -0.47 -2.90 14.75
CA GLY A 5 -0.71 -1.83 15.71
C GLY A 5 -2.20 -1.66 16.04
N ARG A 6 -2.59 -0.48 16.56
CA ARG A 6 -3.95 -0.24 17.06
C ARG A 6 -4.99 0.11 15.99
N ILE A 7 -4.55 0.61 14.84
CA ILE A 7 -5.43 1.22 13.83
C ILE A 7 -5.22 0.70 12.41
N GLY A 8 -4.23 -0.16 12.22
CA GLY A 8 -3.80 -0.60 10.90
C GLY A 8 -3.87 -2.11 10.73
N THR A 9 -3.98 -2.52 9.48
CA THR A 9 -3.75 -3.88 9.04
C THR A 9 -2.61 -3.90 8.04
N ARG A 10 -1.89 -5.01 7.99
CA ARG A 10 -0.79 -5.23 7.07
C ARG A 10 -1.15 -6.34 6.10
N ARG A 11 -0.81 -6.14 4.83
CA ARG A 11 -0.93 -7.17 3.80
C ARG A 11 0.44 -7.35 3.15
N ASP A 12 0.90 -8.60 3.20
CA ASP A 12 2.14 -9.05 2.60
C ASP A 12 1.85 -9.92 1.38
N TRP A 13 2.72 -9.82 0.38
CA TRP A 13 2.70 -10.63 -0.83
C TRP A 13 4.07 -11.24 -1.07
N ILE A 14 4.08 -12.52 -1.41
CA ILE A 14 5.25 -13.27 -1.88
C ILE A 14 4.84 -13.92 -3.19
N LEU A 15 5.40 -13.43 -4.28
CA LEU A 15 5.14 -13.92 -5.63
C LEU A 15 6.21 -14.97 -5.96
N LYS A 16 5.77 -16.14 -6.38
CA LYS A 16 6.65 -17.24 -6.75
C LYS A 16 6.42 -17.62 -8.20
N ASP A 17 7.50 -17.92 -8.90
CA ASP A 17 7.41 -18.60 -10.18
C ASP A 17 6.80 -20.00 -9.98
N CYS A 18 5.86 -20.38 -10.84
CA CYS A 18 5.13 -21.64 -10.69
C CYS A 18 5.98 -22.86 -11.11
N ALA A 19 6.93 -22.69 -12.03
CA ALA A 19 7.74 -23.79 -12.56
C ALA A 19 8.93 -24.09 -11.64
N THR A 20 9.61 -23.05 -11.14
CA THR A 20 10.81 -23.20 -10.30
C THR A 20 10.53 -23.13 -8.81
N GLY A 21 9.41 -22.51 -8.41
CA GLY A 21 9.09 -22.23 -7.01
C GLY A 21 9.90 -21.06 -6.41
N GLU A 22 10.75 -20.41 -7.20
CA GLU A 22 11.59 -19.31 -6.77
C GLU A 22 10.76 -18.05 -6.50
N VAL A 23 11.19 -17.24 -5.52
CA VAL A 23 10.53 -15.97 -5.20
C VAL A 23 10.96 -14.91 -6.21
N ILE A 24 10.02 -14.45 -7.02
CA ILE A 24 10.24 -13.43 -8.07
C ILE A 24 9.81 -12.03 -7.64
N GLY A 25 9.08 -11.91 -6.53
CA GLY A 25 8.62 -10.62 -6.04
C GLY A 25 8.16 -10.68 -4.59
N ARG A 26 8.37 -9.58 -3.87
CA ARG A 26 7.90 -9.38 -2.50
C ARG A 26 7.32 -7.98 -2.40
N ALA A 27 6.19 -7.84 -1.71
CA ALA A 27 5.59 -6.55 -1.42
C ALA A 27 4.94 -6.57 -0.03
N THR A 28 4.84 -5.40 0.58
CA THR A 28 4.08 -5.18 1.81
C THR A 28 3.32 -3.88 1.70
N SER A 29 2.20 -3.79 2.42
CA SER A 29 1.38 -2.58 2.50
C SER A 29 0.73 -2.47 3.87
N LYS A 30 0.50 -1.23 4.29
CA LYS A 30 -0.26 -0.88 5.48
C LYS A 30 -1.59 -0.26 5.07
N TRP A 31 -2.66 -0.76 5.63
CA TRP A 31 -4.03 -0.31 5.41
C TRP A 31 -4.58 0.28 6.68
N VAL A 32 -5.38 1.34 6.53
CA VAL A 32 -6.06 2.03 7.61
C VAL A 32 -7.50 2.29 7.18
N MET A 33 -8.41 2.34 8.15
CA MET A 33 -9.80 2.70 7.88
C MET A 33 -9.94 4.23 7.88
N MET A 34 -10.67 4.75 6.90
CA MET A 34 -11.03 6.16 6.82
C MET A 34 -12.55 6.29 6.88
N ASN A 35 -13.02 7.16 7.75
CA ASN A 35 -14.42 7.54 7.80
C ASN A 35 -14.73 8.43 6.58
N GLN A 36 -15.75 8.05 5.79
CA GLN A 36 -16.06 8.70 4.53
C GLN A 36 -16.58 10.14 4.73
N ASP A 37 -17.40 10.37 5.75
CA ASP A 37 -18.04 11.68 5.99
C ASP A 37 -17.05 12.68 6.59
N THR A 38 -16.31 12.27 7.61
CA THR A 38 -15.39 13.15 8.35
C THR A 38 -14.00 13.23 7.73
N ARG A 39 -13.68 12.32 6.79
CA ARG A 39 -12.35 12.15 6.19
C ARG A 39 -11.22 11.92 7.21
N ARG A 40 -11.57 11.40 8.39
CA ARG A 40 -10.61 11.09 9.47
C ARG A 40 -10.30 9.60 9.53
N LEU A 41 -9.09 9.28 9.98
CA LEU A 41 -8.74 7.91 10.31
C LEU A 41 -9.63 7.41 11.45
N GLN A 42 -10.16 6.21 11.28
CA GLN A 42 -11.01 5.54 12.26
C GLN A 42 -10.36 4.21 12.65
N ARG A 43 -10.59 3.78 13.90
CA ARG A 43 -10.21 2.42 14.32
C ARG A 43 -11.16 1.39 13.70
N PHE A 44 -10.69 0.17 13.53
CA PHE A 44 -11.59 -0.95 13.30
C PHE A 44 -12.58 -1.03 14.46
N THR A 45 -13.87 -1.10 14.16
CA THR A 45 -14.86 -1.50 15.16
C THR A 45 -14.69 -2.99 15.45
N ASP A 46 -15.19 -3.44 16.58
CA ASP A 46 -15.05 -4.85 16.98
C ASP A 46 -15.74 -5.76 15.97
N GLU A 47 -16.88 -5.36 15.42
CA GLU A 47 -17.65 -6.12 14.44
C GLU A 47 -16.87 -6.32 13.13
N VAL A 48 -16.30 -5.24 12.57
CA VAL A 48 -15.51 -5.32 11.32
C VAL A 48 -14.25 -6.14 11.54
N ARG A 49 -13.61 -6.00 12.71
CA ARG A 49 -12.44 -6.80 13.04
C ARG A 49 -12.80 -8.28 13.10
N ASP A 50 -13.89 -8.63 13.79
CA ASP A 50 -14.25 -10.02 14.00
C ASP A 50 -14.71 -10.69 12.69
N GLU A 51 -15.34 -9.95 11.79
CA GLU A 51 -15.65 -10.42 10.43
C GLU A 51 -14.39 -10.59 9.56
N TYR A 52 -13.43 -9.68 9.66
CA TYR A 52 -12.27 -9.67 8.77
C TYR A 52 -11.13 -10.59 9.23
N MET A 53 -10.88 -10.66 10.54
CA MET A 53 -9.70 -11.34 11.09
C MET A 53 -9.75 -12.85 10.93
N VAL A 54 -10.92 -13.44 10.67
CA VAL A 54 -11.04 -14.87 10.33
C VAL A 54 -10.30 -15.25 9.04
N PHE A 55 -10.09 -14.29 8.14
CA PHE A 55 -9.33 -14.48 6.90
C PHE A 55 -7.83 -14.22 7.06
N CYS A 56 -7.39 -13.77 8.23
CA CYS A 56 -5.99 -13.54 8.53
C CYS A 56 -5.34 -14.85 9.00
N PRO A 57 -4.10 -15.16 8.59
CA PRO A 57 -3.39 -16.32 9.10
C PRO A 57 -3.12 -16.15 10.60
N ARG A 58 -3.19 -17.25 11.36
CA ARG A 58 -2.87 -17.26 12.80
C ARG A 58 -1.43 -16.85 13.08
N GLU A 59 -0.51 -17.34 12.25
CA GLU A 59 0.89 -16.95 12.28
C GLU A 59 1.18 -15.93 11.17
N PRO A 60 1.75 -14.76 11.51
CA PRO A 60 2.13 -13.75 10.52
C PRO A 60 3.10 -14.30 9.47
N ARG A 61 2.81 -14.02 8.19
CA ARG A 61 3.73 -14.31 7.09
C ARG A 61 4.24 -13.00 6.51
N LEU A 62 5.41 -12.58 6.97
CA LEU A 62 6.04 -11.34 6.55
C LEU A 62 6.75 -11.54 5.19
N ALA A 63 6.49 -10.67 4.22
CA ALA A 63 7.24 -10.65 2.96
C ALA A 63 8.70 -10.23 3.17
N PHE A 64 8.93 -9.39 4.18
CA PHE A 64 10.25 -8.92 4.63
C PHE A 64 10.42 -9.30 6.10
N PRO A 65 10.84 -10.54 6.40
CA PRO A 65 10.99 -11.04 7.78
C PRO A 65 12.27 -10.53 8.47
N GLU A 66 13.22 -9.97 7.73
CA GLU A 66 14.51 -9.55 8.25
C GLU A 66 14.34 -8.37 9.23
N GLU A 67 14.96 -8.43 10.42
CA GLU A 67 14.77 -7.41 11.49
C GLU A 67 15.06 -5.98 11.03
N ASN A 68 16.06 -5.80 10.16
CA ASN A 68 16.50 -4.49 9.66
C ASN A 68 16.01 -4.16 8.24
N ASN A 69 14.91 -4.76 7.80
CA ASN A 69 14.36 -4.47 6.49
C ASN A 69 13.96 -2.97 6.36
N SER A 70 14.07 -2.44 5.14
CA SER A 70 13.80 -1.02 4.86
C SER A 70 12.33 -0.70 4.62
N SER A 71 11.43 -1.69 4.66
CA SER A 71 10.03 -1.50 4.23
C SER A 71 9.22 -0.52 5.10
N LEU A 72 9.66 -0.28 6.32
CA LEU A 72 9.04 0.66 7.27
C LEU A 72 9.86 1.96 7.44
N LYS A 73 10.98 2.12 6.72
CA LYS A 73 11.78 3.34 6.82
C LYS A 73 11.00 4.52 6.23
N LYS A 74 11.00 5.63 6.96
CA LYS A 74 10.37 6.87 6.50
C LYS A 74 11.09 7.36 5.25
N ILE A 75 10.33 7.61 4.19
CA ILE A 75 10.85 8.23 2.96
C ILE A 75 11.04 9.73 3.26
N PRO A 76 12.26 10.28 3.11
CA PRO A 76 12.48 11.71 3.27
C PRO A 76 11.73 12.47 2.17
N LYS A 77 11.16 13.63 2.51
CA LYS A 77 10.54 14.51 1.52
C LYS A 77 11.63 15.14 0.66
N LEU A 78 11.43 15.18 -0.65
CA LEU A 78 12.28 15.94 -1.56
C LEU A 78 11.96 17.43 -1.40
N GLU A 79 13.00 18.27 -1.32
CA GLU A 79 12.85 19.73 -1.28
C GLU A 79 12.73 20.31 -2.69
N ASP A 80 12.05 21.45 -2.82
CA ASP A 80 11.91 22.16 -4.08
C ASP A 80 13.09 23.12 -4.33
N PRO A 81 13.56 23.27 -5.59
CA PRO A 81 13.08 22.58 -6.79
C PRO A 81 13.69 21.18 -6.95
N ALA A 82 12.86 20.22 -7.39
CA ALA A 82 13.33 18.90 -7.80
C ALA A 82 14.14 18.96 -9.12
N GLN A 83 15.12 18.06 -9.27
CA GLN A 83 15.92 17.95 -10.50
C GLN A 83 15.08 17.59 -11.73
N TYR A 84 14.09 16.72 -11.56
CA TYR A 84 13.12 16.34 -12.57
C TYR A 84 11.71 16.46 -11.98
N SER A 85 10.78 17.02 -12.75
CA SER A 85 9.38 17.16 -12.33
C SER A 85 8.45 17.15 -13.54
N MET A 86 7.25 16.61 -13.34
CA MET A 86 6.16 16.66 -14.31
C MET A 86 4.95 17.29 -13.65
N LEU A 87 4.46 18.38 -14.23
CA LEU A 87 3.34 19.16 -13.71
C LEU A 87 2.09 18.96 -14.57
N GLY A 88 0.92 19.30 -14.00
CA GLY A 88 -0.34 19.27 -14.74
C GLY A 88 -0.90 17.87 -15.00
N LEU A 89 -0.42 16.86 -14.28
CA LEU A 89 -0.98 15.51 -14.30
C LEU A 89 -2.44 15.55 -13.84
N LYS A 90 -3.33 14.98 -14.65
CA LYS A 90 -4.77 14.94 -14.39
C LYS A 90 -5.29 13.52 -14.53
N PRO A 91 -6.12 13.04 -13.60
CA PRO A 91 -6.75 11.73 -13.72
C PRO A 91 -7.75 11.73 -14.87
N ARG A 92 -7.79 10.60 -15.58
CA ARG A 92 -8.79 10.26 -16.58
C ARG A 92 -9.93 9.50 -15.92
N ARG A 93 -11.06 9.37 -16.61
CA ARG A 93 -12.20 8.56 -16.14
C ARG A 93 -11.79 7.12 -15.82
N ALA A 94 -10.87 6.54 -16.61
CA ALA A 94 -10.36 5.19 -16.41
C ALA A 94 -9.41 5.05 -15.21
N ASP A 95 -8.90 6.16 -14.67
CA ASP A 95 -8.03 6.16 -13.50
C ASP A 95 -8.80 6.10 -12.18
N LEU A 96 -10.14 6.19 -12.24
CA LEU A 96 -11.00 6.14 -11.06
C LEU A 96 -11.37 4.69 -10.72
N ASP A 97 -11.28 4.36 -9.44
CA ASP A 97 -11.76 3.10 -8.90
C ASP A 97 -13.28 3.11 -8.67
N MET A 98 -13.83 1.98 -8.23
CA MET A 98 -15.25 1.83 -7.94
C MET A 98 -15.78 2.76 -6.82
N ASN A 99 -14.88 3.32 -6.01
CA ASN A 99 -15.20 4.27 -4.94
C ASN A 99 -15.07 5.73 -5.40
N GLN A 100 -14.88 5.96 -6.70
CA GLN A 100 -14.65 7.28 -7.30
C GLN A 100 -13.38 7.97 -6.79
N HIS A 101 -12.42 7.21 -6.28
CA HIS A 101 -11.08 7.71 -5.97
C HIS A 101 -10.11 7.40 -7.11
N VAL A 102 -9.06 8.20 -7.26
CA VAL A 102 -7.96 7.84 -8.17
C VAL A 102 -7.30 6.56 -7.65
N ASN A 103 -7.17 5.56 -8.51
CA ASN A 103 -6.57 4.28 -8.16
C ASN A 103 -5.11 4.49 -7.72
N ASN A 104 -4.69 3.81 -6.65
CA ASN A 104 -3.32 3.87 -6.13
C ASN A 104 -2.25 3.55 -7.19
N VAL A 105 -2.56 2.68 -8.18
CA VAL A 105 -1.64 2.36 -9.29
C VAL A 105 -1.39 3.56 -10.21
N THR A 106 -2.37 4.46 -10.37
CA THR A 106 -2.22 5.66 -11.21
C THR A 106 -1.12 6.58 -10.65
N TYR A 107 -0.99 6.68 -9.33
CA TYR A 107 0.09 7.45 -8.71
C TYR A 107 1.48 6.89 -9.03
N ILE A 108 1.63 5.57 -9.19
CA ILE A 108 2.89 4.95 -9.61
C ILE A 108 3.23 5.42 -11.03
N GLY A 109 2.25 5.38 -11.94
CA GLY A 109 2.42 5.91 -13.30
C GLY A 109 2.88 7.36 -13.31
N TRP A 110 2.22 8.22 -12.54
CA TRP A 110 2.61 9.64 -12.40
C TRP A 110 4.02 9.85 -11.85
N VAL A 111 4.48 9.02 -10.92
CA VAL A 111 5.87 9.06 -10.45
C VAL A 111 6.83 8.75 -11.60
N LEU A 112 6.53 7.73 -12.42
CA LEU A 112 7.37 7.31 -13.53
C LEU A 112 7.49 8.39 -14.63
N GLU A 113 6.48 9.23 -14.84
CA GLU A 113 6.53 10.37 -15.79
C GLU A 113 7.63 11.39 -15.47
N SER A 114 8.13 11.40 -14.23
CA SER A 114 9.20 12.30 -13.79
C SER A 114 10.60 11.67 -13.84
N ILE A 115 10.72 10.40 -14.23
CA ILE A 115 12.00 9.70 -14.34
C ILE A 115 12.58 9.94 -15.73
N PRO A 116 13.83 10.43 -15.85
CA PRO A 116 14.49 10.62 -17.14
C PRO A 116 14.67 9.28 -17.88
N GLN A 117 14.67 9.34 -19.22
CA GLN A 117 14.98 8.20 -20.09
C GLN A 117 16.46 7.84 -20.07
#